data_AF-A0A2G9NT47-F1
#
_entry.id   AF-A0A2G9NT47-F1
#
_cell.length_a   1.000
_cell.length_b   1.000
_cell.length_c   1.000
_cell.angle_alpha   90.00
_cell.angle_beta   90.00
_cell.angle_gamma   90.00
#
_symmetry.space_group_name_H-M   'P 1'
#
loop_
_entity.id
_entity.type
_entity.pdbx_description
1 polymer ?
#
loop_
_entity_poly.entity_id
_entity_poly.type
_entity_poly.pdbx_seq_one_letter_code
_entity_poly.pdbx_strand_id
1 'polypeptide(L)'
;MENKLKIISIFISIAIITLLFAAGPANAFVLGLTIKDPVVTKGETIEFKISTQIEQEEILDINKFILILNGPEIQNCEFDADANIISGCKGISIEKLSSSNSTLGYGHGYGYGYGYG
;
A
#
# COMPACT_ATOMS: atom_id res chain seq x y z
N MET A 1 -7.09 -13.04 -50.15
CA MET A 1 -6.06 -12.44 -49.26
C MET A 1 -6.67 -12.02 -47.92
N GLU A 2 -7.92 -11.55 -47.88
CA GLU A 2 -8.66 -11.20 -46.64
C GLU A 2 -8.66 -12.28 -45.55
N ASN A 3 -8.90 -13.55 -45.90
CA ASN A 3 -9.01 -14.60 -44.87
C ASN A 3 -7.69 -14.88 -44.13
N LYS A 4 -6.54 -14.64 -44.77
CA LYS A 4 -5.23 -14.80 -44.12
C LYS A 4 -4.98 -13.70 -43.07
N LEU A 5 -5.42 -12.48 -43.36
CA LEU A 5 -5.31 -11.36 -42.41
C LEU A 5 -6.22 -11.55 -41.20
N LYS A 6 -7.44 -12.07 -41.40
CA LYS A 6 -8.37 -12.41 -40.31
C LYS A 6 -7.82 -13.51 -39.37
N ILE A 7 -7.14 -14.51 -39.92
CA ILE A 7 -6.54 -15.58 -39.10
C ILE A 7 -5.36 -15.04 -38.27
N ILE A 8 -4.51 -14.20 -38.88
CA ILE A 8 -3.38 -13.57 -38.18
C ILE A 8 -3.87 -12.68 -37.04
N SER A 9 -4.93 -11.89 -37.25
CA SER A 9 -5.47 -11.03 -36.19
C SER A 9 -6.02 -11.83 -35.03
N ILE A 10 -6.74 -12.93 -35.29
CA ILE A 10 -7.26 -13.82 -34.25
C ILE A 10 -6.13 -14.43 -33.42
N PHE A 11 -5.07 -14.89 -34.09
CA PHE A 11 -3.92 -15.49 -33.41
C PHE A 11 -3.21 -14.47 -32.51
N ILE A 12 -2.99 -13.24 -32.99
CA ILE A 12 -2.38 -12.17 -32.20
C ILE A 12 -3.27 -11.82 -31.00
N SER A 13 -4.59 -11.72 -31.19
CA SER A 13 -5.51 -11.45 -30.08
C SER A 13 -5.47 -12.54 -29.01
N ILE A 14 -5.46 -13.82 -29.41
CA ILE A 14 -5.34 -14.94 -28.47
C ILE A 14 -4.00 -14.88 -27.73
N ALA A 15 -2.89 -14.61 -28.43
CA ALA A 15 -1.56 -14.49 -27.84
C ALA A 15 -1.47 -13.36 -26.81
N ILE A 16 -2.05 -12.18 -27.11
CA ILE A 16 -2.09 -11.05 -26.19
C ILE A 16 -2.91 -11.41 -24.94
N ILE A 17 -4.08 -12.03 -25.11
CA ILE A 17 -4.92 -12.45 -23.98
C ILE A 17 -4.18 -13.47 -23.11
N THR A 18 -3.52 -14.47 -23.70
CA THR A 18 -2.74 -15.44 -22.93
C THR A 18 -1.58 -14.81 -22.17
N LEU A 19 -0.89 -13.84 -22.77
CA LEU A 19 0.15 -13.05 -22.10
C LEU A 19 -0.39 -12.25 -20.92
N LEU A 20 -1.58 -11.63 -21.05
CA LEU A 20 -2.21 -10.90 -19.95
C LEU A 20 -2.62 -11.82 -18.80
N PHE A 21 -3.11 -13.03 -19.10
CA PHE A 21 -3.40 -14.03 -18.07
C PHE A 21 -2.12 -14.55 -17.38
N ALA A 22 -1.04 -14.76 -18.16
CA ALA A 22 0.25 -15.20 -17.63
C ALA A 22 0.94 -14.12 -16.77
N ALA A 23 0.74 -12.84 -17.11
CA ALA A 23 1.24 -11.72 -16.32
C ALA A 23 0.58 -11.63 -14.93
N GLY A 24 -0.63 -12.18 -14.77
CA GLY A 24 -1.37 -12.16 -13.52
C GLY A 24 -1.75 -10.75 -13.05
N PRO A 25 -2.55 -10.63 -11.98
CA PRO A 25 -2.80 -9.36 -11.34
C PRO A 25 -1.54 -8.86 -10.61
N ALA A 26 -1.01 -7.72 -11.04
CA ALA A 26 0.09 -7.05 -10.35
C ALA A 26 -0.43 -6.34 -9.09
N ASN A 27 -0.50 -7.07 -7.97
CA ASN A 27 -0.75 -6.47 -6.67
C ASN A 27 0.59 -6.15 -6.02
N ALA A 28 0.96 -4.86 -6.04
CA ALA A 28 2.20 -4.35 -5.46
C ALA A 28 2.24 -4.45 -3.92
N PHE A 29 1.06 -4.35 -3.28
CA PHE A 29 0.91 -4.44 -1.83
C PHE A 29 -0.50 -4.87 -1.43
N VAL A 30 -0.62 -5.41 -0.22
CA VAL A 30 -1.88 -5.74 0.44
C VAL A 30 -2.07 -4.80 1.63
N LEU A 31 -3.17 -4.04 1.62
CA LEU A 31 -3.58 -3.21 2.75
C LEU A 31 -4.61 -3.97 3.60
N GLY A 32 -4.35 -4.06 4.89
CA GLY A 32 -5.24 -4.65 5.89
C GLY A 32 -5.69 -3.63 6.92
N LEU A 33 -6.96 -3.73 7.32
CA LEU A 33 -7.53 -3.00 8.44
C LEU A 33 -8.23 -4.01 9.35
N THR A 34 -7.81 -4.08 10.60
CA THR A 34 -8.43 -4.93 11.63
C THR A 34 -8.99 -4.04 12.72
N ILE A 35 -10.25 -4.26 13.09
CA ILE A 35 -10.91 -3.55 14.18
C ILE A 35 -11.26 -4.59 15.25
N LYS A 36 -10.89 -4.33 16.50
CA LYS A 36 -11.12 -5.29 17.59
C LYS A 36 -12.60 -5.46 17.90
N ASP A 37 -13.31 -4.33 18.07
CA ASP A 37 -14.72 -4.27 18.41
C ASP A 37 -15.46 -3.41 17.36
N PRO A 38 -16.27 -4.02 16.46
CA PRO A 38 -16.92 -3.30 15.38
C PRO A 38 -18.18 -2.53 15.82
N VAL A 39 -18.72 -2.86 16.98
CA VAL A 39 -19.87 -2.16 17.58
C VAL A 39 -19.33 -1.26 18.68
N VAL A 40 -19.59 0.04 18.54
CA VAL A 40 -18.99 1.06 19.39
C VAL A 40 -20.05 2.01 19.90
N THR A 41 -19.97 2.40 21.17
CA THR A 41 -20.84 3.40 21.77
C THR A 41 -20.15 4.75 21.89
N LYS A 42 -20.95 5.83 21.97
CA LYS A 42 -20.41 7.18 22.01
C LYS A 42 -19.55 7.38 23.26
N GLY A 43 -18.30 7.78 23.05
CA GLY A 43 -17.33 8.07 24.12
C GLY A 43 -16.36 6.92 24.39
N GLU A 44 -16.52 5.78 23.72
CA GLU A 44 -15.55 4.69 23.79
C GLU A 44 -14.29 4.98 22.96
N THR A 45 -13.17 4.41 23.40
CA THR A 45 -11.92 4.40 22.65
C THR A 45 -11.88 3.16 21.78
N ILE A 46 -11.59 3.33 20.49
CA ILE A 46 -11.54 2.25 19.51
C ILE A 46 -10.08 1.99 19.14
N GLU A 47 -9.69 0.72 19.13
CA GLU A 47 -8.39 0.29 18.63
C GLU A 47 -8.58 -0.38 17.26
N PHE A 48 -7.85 0.12 16.26
CA PHE A 48 -7.75 -0.50 14.95
C PHE A 48 -6.28 -0.64 14.56
N LYS A 49 -5.99 -1.69 13.80
CA LYS A 49 -4.65 -2.00 13.29
C LYS A 49 -4.67 -1.90 11.78
N ILE A 50 -3.81 -1.07 11.23
CA ILE A 50 -3.57 -0.96 9.80
C ILE A 50 -2.25 -1.68 9.51
N SER A 51 -2.24 -2.52 8.49
CA SER A 51 -1.06 -3.25 8.05
C SER A 51 -0.90 -3.12 6.55
N THR A 52 0.30 -2.81 6.08
CA THR A 52 0.66 -2.93 4.66
C THR A 52 1.68 -4.02 4.51
N GLN A 53 1.36 -5.02 3.69
CA GLN A 53 2.30 -6.05 3.29
C GLN A 53 2.74 -5.76 1.85
N ILE A 54 4.04 -5.60 1.64
CA ILE A 54 4.64 -5.41 0.32
C ILE A 54 5.20 -6.76 -0.12
N GLU A 55 4.87 -7.19 -1.34
CA GLU A 55 5.38 -8.46 -1.89
C GLU A 55 6.88 -8.36 -2.21
N GLN A 56 7.59 -9.48 -2.04
CA GLN A 56 9.06 -9.53 -1.82
C GLN A 56 9.95 -9.02 -2.97
N GLU A 57 9.38 -8.62 -4.10
CA GLU A 57 10.12 -8.19 -5.29
C GLU A 57 10.01 -6.70 -5.59
N GLU A 58 9.24 -5.93 -4.79
CA GLU A 58 9.07 -4.49 -4.99
C GLU A 58 9.49 -3.69 -3.75
N ILE A 59 10.40 -2.72 -3.94
CA ILE A 59 10.65 -1.69 -2.94
C ILE A 59 9.64 -0.58 -3.20
N LEU A 60 8.62 -0.50 -2.33
CA LEU A 60 7.63 0.58 -2.37
C LEU A 60 7.94 1.57 -1.25
N ASP A 61 8.17 2.82 -1.64
CA ASP A 61 8.30 3.93 -0.72
C ASP A 61 6.91 4.41 -0.30
N ILE A 62 6.52 4.13 0.96
CA ILE A 62 5.23 4.55 1.50
C ILE A 62 5.37 5.99 1.99
N ASN A 63 4.86 6.94 1.20
CA ASN A 63 4.89 8.35 1.57
C ASN A 63 3.96 8.66 2.75
N LYS A 64 2.68 8.24 2.64
CA LYS A 64 1.67 8.50 3.68
C LYS A 64 0.53 7.50 3.67
N PHE A 65 -0.12 7.41 4.82
CA PHE A 65 -1.40 6.76 5.03
C PHE A 65 -2.50 7.81 5.17
N ILE A 66 -3.68 7.50 4.65
CA ILE A 66 -4.87 8.34 4.75
C ILE A 66 -5.98 7.52 5.42
N LEU A 67 -6.34 7.88 6.64
CA LEU A 67 -7.50 7.34 7.34
C LEU A 67 -8.69 8.28 7.11
N ILE A 68 -9.77 7.72 6.55
CA ILE A 68 -11.01 8.43 6.28
C ILE A 68 -12.08 7.90 7.23
N LEU A 69 -12.52 8.75 8.15
CA LEU A 69 -13.62 8.45 9.07
C LEU A 69 -14.91 9.01 8.50
N ASN A 70 -15.81 8.12 8.08
CA ASN A 70 -17.12 8.48 7.55
C ASN A 70 -18.16 8.47 8.68
N GLY A 71 -18.45 9.66 9.20
CA GLY A 71 -19.49 9.89 10.19
C GLY A 71 -20.53 10.91 9.71
N PRO A 72 -21.24 11.60 10.62
CA PRO A 72 -22.09 12.75 10.26
C PRO A 72 -21.29 13.87 9.57
N GLU A 73 -19.97 13.95 9.83
CA GLU A 73 -19.01 14.72 9.06
C GLU A 73 -17.86 13.78 8.63
N ILE A 74 -17.23 14.06 7.49
CA ILE A 74 -16.07 13.30 6.99
C ILE A 74 -14.81 13.89 7.61
N GLN A 75 -14.00 13.05 8.24
CA GLN A 75 -12.70 13.45 8.78
C GLN A 75 -11.57 12.69 8.08
N ASN A 76 -10.64 13.45 7.52
CA ASN A 76 -9.45 12.92 6.86
C ASN A 76 -8.25 13.08 7.78
N CYS A 77 -7.50 12.01 7.98
CA CYS A 77 -6.37 11.92 8.87
C CYS A 77 -5.17 11.42 8.07
N GLU A 78 -4.11 12.22 7.98
CA GLU A 78 -2.89 11.85 7.25
C GLU A 78 -1.72 11.64 8.22
N PHE A 79 -0.98 10.56 8.02
CA PHE A 79 0.22 10.23 8.80
C PHE A 79 1.25 9.51 7.93
N ASP A 80 2.53 9.65 8.25
CA ASP A 80 3.61 8.99 7.51
C ASP A 80 3.84 7.53 7.95
N ALA A 81 4.78 6.84 7.30
CA ALA A 81 5.14 5.46 7.63
C ALA A 81 5.76 5.27 9.03
N ASP A 82 6.15 6.36 9.68
CA ASP A 82 6.72 6.39 11.03
C ASP A 82 5.69 6.83 12.10
N ALA A 83 4.41 6.89 11.73
CA ALA A 83 3.29 7.30 12.57
C ALA A 83 3.33 8.79 13.00
N ASN A 84 4.08 9.64 12.31
CA ASN A 84 4.00 11.08 12.53
C ASN A 84 2.72 11.63 11.88
N ILE A 85 1.98 12.42 12.66
CA ILE A 85 0.75 13.06 12.18
C ILE A 85 1.12 14.20 11.23
N ILE A 86 0.63 14.12 10.00
CA ILE A 86 0.74 15.19 9.00
C ILE A 86 -0.45 16.15 9.15
N SER A 87 -1.67 15.61 9.24
CA SER A 87 -2.89 16.43 9.41
C SER A 87 -4.10 15.65 9.95
N GLY A 88 -5.09 16.38 10.49
CA GLY A 88 -6.46 15.89 10.72
C GLY A 88 -6.73 14.94 11.89
N CYS A 89 -5.70 14.33 12.50
CA CYS A 89 -5.79 13.28 13.51
C CYS A 89 -6.16 13.75 14.94
N LYS A 90 -7.04 14.75 15.12
CA LYS A 90 -7.38 15.25 16.46
C LYS A 90 -8.12 14.18 17.27
N GLY A 91 -7.56 13.78 18.41
CA GLY A 91 -8.13 12.75 19.28
C GLY A 91 -7.80 11.31 18.85
N ILE A 92 -6.91 11.12 17.87
CA ILE A 92 -6.41 9.82 17.44
C ILE A 92 -4.94 9.73 17.82
N SER A 93 -4.55 8.64 18.47
CA SER A 93 -3.16 8.29 18.72
C SER A 93 -2.75 7.18 17.76
N ILE A 94 -1.60 7.34 17.11
CA ILE A 94 -1.08 6.37 16.14
C ILE A 94 0.28 5.90 16.65
N GLU A 95 0.48 4.59 16.63
CA GLU A 95 1.73 3.96 17.03
C GLU A 95 2.18 2.98 15.94
N LYS A 96 3.47 3.02 15.61
CA LYS A 96 4.07 2.09 14.66
C LYS A 96 4.30 0.74 15.35
N LEU A 97 3.56 -0.28 14.92
CA LEU A 97 3.67 -1.63 15.51
C LEU A 97 4.87 -2.42 15.00
N SER A 98 5.26 -2.22 13.74
CA SER A 98 6.38 -2.91 13.11
C SER A 98 6.84 -2.18 11.85
N SER A 99 8.14 -2.23 11.57
CA SER A 99 8.71 -1.95 10.25
C SER A 99 9.36 -3.20 9.69
N SER A 100 9.35 -3.36 8.37
CA SER A 100 10.35 -4.23 7.74
C SER A 100 11.72 -3.58 7.95
N ASN A 101 12.70 -4.34 8.43
CA ASN A 101 14.09 -3.90 8.43
C ASN A 101 14.58 -3.93 6.97
N SER A 102 14.22 -2.91 6.18
CA SER A 102 14.66 -2.74 4.80
C SER A 102 16.10 -2.23 4.74
N THR A 103 17.03 -2.92 5.39
CA THR A 103 18.47 -2.62 5.30
C THR A 103 19.13 -3.17 4.02
N LEU A 104 18.34 -3.63 3.05
CA LEU A 104 18.81 -4.20 1.79
C LEU A 104 18.29 -3.40 0.58
N GLY A 105 18.62 -2.11 0.55
CA GLY A 105 18.53 -1.30 -0.65
C GLY A 105 19.75 -1.53 -1.53
N TYR A 106 19.63 -2.35 -2.59
CA TYR A 106 20.54 -2.24 -3.73
C TYR A 106 20.12 -1.04 -4.58
N GLY A 107 20.44 0.16 -4.08
CA GLY A 107 20.37 1.41 -4.80
C GLY A 107 21.74 2.08 -4.75
N HIS A 108 22.45 2.09 -5.87
CA HIS A 108 23.69 2.84 -6.01
C HIS A 108 23.48 4.32 -5.65
N GLY A 109 24.13 4.81 -4.59
CA GLY A 109 24.05 6.21 -4.20
C GLY A 109 24.89 6.58 -2.98
N TYR A 110 26.22 6.51 -3.13
CA TYR A 110 27.26 7.18 -2.32
C TYR A 110 27.10 7.17 -0.79
N GLY A 111 27.81 6.23 -0.16
CA GLY A 111 28.15 6.32 1.25
C GLY A 111 29.02 7.54 1.53
N TYR A 112 28.56 8.37 2.45
CA TYR A 112 29.43 9.13 3.34
C TYR A 112 28.92 8.91 4.76
N GLY A 113 29.63 8.02 5.47
CA GLY A 113 29.47 7.91 6.90
C GLY A 113 30.11 9.11 7.57
N TYR A 114 29.49 9.59 8.64
CA TYR A 114 30.21 10.14 9.79
C TYR A 114 29.40 9.80 11.03
N GLY A 115 29.95 8.87 11.82
CA GLY A 115 29.61 8.74 13.22
C GLY A 115 30.35 9.80 14.02
N TYR A 116 29.67 10.35 15.01
CA TYR A 116 30.20 10.78 16.31
C TYR A 116 29.05 10.45 17.28
N GLY A 117 29.25 9.61 18.29
CA GLY A 117 30.01 9.98 19.47
C GLY A 117 29.03 10.60 20.45
#